data_AF-A0A7W1FRW2-F1
#
_entry.id   AF-A0A7W1FRW2-F1
#
_cell.length_a   1.000
_cell.length_b   1.000
_cell.length_c   1.000
_cell.angle_alpha   90.00
_cell.angle_beta   90.00
_cell.angle_gamma   90.00
#
_symmetry.space_group_name_H-M   'P 1'
#
loop_
_entity.id
_entity.type
_entity.pdbx_description
1 polymer ?
#
loop_
_entity_poly.entity_id
_entity_poly.type
_entity_poly.pdbx_seq_one_letter_code
_entity_poly.pdbx_strand_id
1 'polypeptide(L)' 'GLEYGDGLRVDAGDGEMSVRYVETFGSAKAGELVLVPDSHWRLSLAINKGSAAHALALEVGGEVRLIIAMDHGD' A
#
# COMPACT_ATOMS: atom_id res chain seq x y z
N GLY A 1 -4.48 -2.83 16.36
CA GLY A 1 -4.27 -1.67 15.48
C GLY A 1 -3.55 -2.15 14.24
N LEU A 2 -3.24 -1.28 13.27
CA LEU A 2 -2.37 -1.65 12.17
C LEU A 2 -0.91 -1.51 12.61
N GLU A 3 -0.11 -2.55 12.42
CA GLU A 3 1.30 -2.59 12.80
C GLU A 3 2.21 -2.68 11.57
N TYR A 4 3.43 -2.14 11.67
CA TYR A 4 4.40 -2.28 10.59
C TYR A 4 4.71 -3.76 10.33
N GLY A 5 4.60 -4.18 9.08
CA GLY A 5 4.69 -5.57 8.67
C GLY A 5 3.34 -6.15 8.25
N ASP A 6 2.22 -5.55 8.67
CA ASP A 6 0.88 -6.04 8.37
C ASP A 6 0.62 -6.07 6.86
N GLY A 7 -0.02 -7.15 6.43
CA GLY A 7 -0.57 -7.28 5.09
C GLY A 7 -1.95 -6.61 5.02
N LEU A 8 -2.16 -5.78 4.03
CA LEU A 8 -3.47 -5.24 3.68
C LEU A 8 -3.78 -5.55 2.22
N ARG A 9 -4.99 -5.23 1.81
CA ARG A 9 -5.36 -5.15 0.40
C ARG A 9 -5.70 -3.72 0.04
N VAL A 10 -5.39 -3.36 -1.19
CA VAL A 10 -5.76 -2.09 -1.78
C VAL A 10 -6.59 -2.35 -3.03
N ASP A 11 -7.71 -1.64 -3.15
CA ASP A 11 -8.56 -1.66 -4.33
C ASP A 11 -8.58 -0.28 -4.95
N ALA A 12 -8.13 -0.20 -6.20
CA ALA A 12 -8.06 1.01 -7.02
C ALA A 12 -9.07 1.00 -8.17
N GLY A 13 -10.04 0.07 -8.16
CA GLY A 13 -11.05 -0.10 -9.21
C GLY A 13 -10.76 -1.21 -10.21
N ASP A 14 -9.53 -1.74 -10.24
CA ASP A 14 -9.13 -2.90 -11.07
C ASP A 14 -9.03 -4.21 -10.26
N GLY A 15 -9.51 -4.18 -9.02
CA GLY A 15 -9.50 -5.32 -8.10
C GLY A 15 -8.56 -5.15 -6.91
N GLU A 16 -8.65 -6.09 -5.98
CA GLU A 16 -7.85 -6.09 -4.76
C GLU A 16 -6.40 -6.54 -5.02
N MET A 17 -5.43 -5.74 -4.60
CA MET A 17 -4.01 -6.06 -4.65
C MET A 17 -3.43 -6.11 -3.25
N SER A 18 -2.57 -7.10 -2.98
CA SER A 18 -1.87 -7.21 -1.71
C SER A 18 -0.84 -6.09 -1.55
N VAL A 19 -0.86 -5.42 -0.40
CA VAL A 19 0.09 -4.36 -0.03
C VAL A 19 0.62 -4.64 1.37
N ARG A 20 1.87 -4.27 1.65
CA ARG A 20 2.42 -4.34 3.01
C ARG A 20 2.54 -2.94 3.61
N TYR A 21 2.10 -2.76 4.85
CA TYR A 21 2.38 -1.56 5.61
C TYR A 21 3.80 -1.62 6.15
N VAL A 22 4.63 -0.66 5.75
CA VAL A 22 6.05 -0.63 6.12
C VAL A 22 6.44 0.76 6.60
N GLU A 23 7.44 0.80 7.48
CA GLU A 23 7.96 2.06 8.01
C GLU A 23 8.69 2.87 6.93
N THR A 24 9.44 2.20 6.05
CA THR A 24 10.21 2.84 4.98
C THR A 24 10.26 1.99 3.71
N PHE A 25 10.55 2.62 2.58
CA PHE A 25 10.82 1.94 1.30
C PHE A 25 11.93 0.89 1.36
N GLY A 26 12.90 1.07 2.28
CA GLY A 26 14.01 0.15 2.47
C GLY A 26 13.59 -1.23 2.97
N SER A 27 12.41 -1.33 3.58
CA SER A 27 11.86 -2.57 4.11
C SER A 27 11.16 -3.44 3.06
N ALA A 28 11.09 -2.97 1.81
CA ALA A 28 10.36 -3.61 0.71
C ALA A 28 11.29 -4.12 -0.39
N LYS A 29 10.89 -5.16 -1.12
CA LYS A 29 11.62 -5.61 -2.32
C LYS A 29 11.33 -4.69 -3.51
N ALA A 30 12.25 -4.60 -4.46
CA ALA A 30 12.00 -3.86 -5.70
C ALA A 30 10.80 -4.46 -6.45
N GLY A 31 9.86 -3.61 -6.88
CA GLY A 31 8.60 -4.02 -7.50
C GLY A 31 7.48 -4.35 -6.51
N GLU A 32 7.73 -4.35 -5.20
CA GLU A 32 6.71 -4.60 -4.18
C GLU A 32 5.85 -3.35 -3.95
N LEU A 33 4.53 -3.54 -3.90
CA LEU A 33 3.56 -2.52 -3.54
C LEU A 33 3.52 -2.37 -2.02
N VAL A 34 3.75 -1.16 -1.53
CA VAL A 34 3.85 -0.84 -0.11
C VAL A 34 3.07 0.40 0.27
N LEU A 35 2.63 0.40 1.53
CA LEU A 35 2.02 1.53 2.19
C LEU A 35 3.05 2.12 3.16
N VAL A 36 3.40 3.39 3.00
CA VAL A 36 4.42 4.07 3.81
C VAL A 36 3.84 5.36 4.36
N PRO A 37 3.99 5.67 5.65
CA PRO A 37 3.61 6.98 6.18
C PRO A 37 4.54 8.06 5.60
N ASP A 38 3.96 9.13 5.07
CA ASP A 38 4.71 10.26 4.51
C ASP A 38 4.87 11.41 5.54
N SER A 39 5.77 12.35 5.26
CA SER A 39 6.07 13.48 6.16
C SER A 39 4.88 14.43 6.41
N HIS A 40 3.81 14.31 5.62
CA HIS A 40 2.56 15.06 5.78
C HIS A 40 1.49 14.29 6.56
N TRP A 41 1.86 13.22 7.29
CA TRP A 41 0.93 12.40 8.09
C TRP A 41 -0.16 11.71 7.26
N ARG A 42 0.13 11.38 5.99
CA ARG A 42 -0.75 10.56 5.15
C ARG A 42 -0.10 9.22 4.85
N LEU A 43 -0.93 8.27 4.45
CA LEU A 43 -0.47 6.99 3.91
C LEU A 43 -0.21 7.17 2.42
N SER A 44 1.02 6.87 2.01
CA SER A 44 1.44 6.91 0.62
C SER A 44 1.51 5.49 0.07
N LEU A 45 0.78 5.24 -1.01
CA LEU A 45 0.81 3.98 -1.75
C LEU A 45 1.86 4.07 -2.85
N ALA A 46 2.83 3.17 -2.81
CA ALA A 46 3.98 3.24 -3.70
C ALA A 46 4.54 1.87 -4.04
N ILE A 47 5.21 1.77 -5.20
CA ILE A 47 5.96 0.57 -5.59
C ILE A 47 7.44 0.88 -5.39
N ASN A 48 8.15 0.05 -4.62
CA ASN A 48 9.58 0.27 -4.43
C ASN A 48 10.31 0.15 -5.78
N LYS A 49 11.04 1.20 -6.17
CA LYS A 49 11.67 1.37 -7.51
C LYS A 49 10.69 1.30 -8.69
N GLY A 50 9.42 1.66 -8.47
CA GLY A 50 8.39 1.70 -9.51
C GLY A 50 7.39 2.83 -9.31
N SER A 51 6.32 2.82 -10.10
CA SER A 51 5.22 3.79 -10.00
C SER A 51 3.92 3.06 -9.69
N ALA A 52 3.38 3.26 -8.48
CA ALA A 52 2.09 2.71 -8.09
C ALA A 52 0.95 3.32 -8.92
N ALA A 53 1.00 4.62 -9.20
CA ALA A 53 -0.01 5.28 -10.02
C ALA A 53 -0.10 4.67 -11.43
N HIS A 54 1.05 4.35 -12.04
CA HIS A 54 1.06 3.69 -13.35
C HIS A 54 0.54 2.25 -13.26
N ALA A 55 0.99 1.49 -12.26
CA ALA A 55 0.61 0.08 -12.10
C ALA A 55 -0.88 -0.10 -11.76
N LEU A 56 -1.47 0.85 -11.04
CA LEU A 56 -2.88 0.84 -10.63
C LEU A 56 -3.76 1.71 -11.54
N ALA A 57 -3.19 2.27 -12.60
CA ALA A 57 -3.86 3.26 -13.46
C ALA A 57 -4.57 4.38 -12.68
N LEU A 58 -4.00 4.79 -11.54
CA LEU A 58 -4.57 5.83 -10.67
C LEU A 58 -4.23 7.22 -11.17
N GLU A 59 -5.23 8.10 -11.08
CA GLU A 59 -5.10 9.53 -11.33
C GLU A 59 -5.37 10.36 -10.07
N VAL A 60 -4.99 11.63 -10.10
CA VAL A 60 -5.26 12.55 -8.99
C VAL A 60 -6.78 12.71 -8.83
N GLY A 61 -7.27 12.41 -7.63
CA GLY A 61 -8.72 12.38 -7.34
C GLY A 61 -9.35 11.00 -7.51
N GLY A 62 -8.59 10.00 -7.97
CA GLY A 62 -9.01 8.60 -7.98
C GLY A 62 -9.28 8.08 -6.58
N GLU A 63 -10.31 7.24 -6.45
CA GLU A 63 -10.65 6.61 -5.18
C GLU A 63 -9.77 5.37 -4.95
N VAL A 64 -9.25 5.25 -3.73
CA VAL A 64 -8.47 4.09 -3.31
C VAL A 64 -9.08 3.56 -2.02
N ARG A 65 -9.47 2.28 -2.00
CA ARG A 65 -9.96 1.60 -0.81
C ARG A 65 -8.85 0.77 -0.19
N LEU A 66 -8.62 0.99 1.11
CA LEU A 66 -7.73 0.19 1.93
C LEU A 66 -8.55 -0.80 2.74
N ILE A 67 -8.26 -2.08 2.58
CA ILE A 67 -8.96 -3.18 3.22
C ILE A 67 -7.95 -3.87 4.14
N ILE A 68 -8.19 -3.79 5.44
CA ILE A 68 -7.34 -4.46 6.42
C ILE A 68 -7.60 -5.96 6.28
N ALA A 69 -6.61 -6.70 5.80
CA ALA A 69 -6.64 -8.16 5.88
C ALA A 69 -6.32 -8.51 7.33
N MET A 70 -7.33 -8.52 8.19
CA MET A 70 -7.18 -8.97 9.57
C MET A 70 -6.91 -10.48 9.54
N ASP A 71 -5.66 -10.87 9.32
CA ASP A 71 -5.18 -12.17 9.76
C ASP A 71 -4.91 -12.02 11.27
N HIS A 72 -5.99 -12.05 12.05
CA HIS A 72 -5.88 -12.20 13.49
C HIS A 72 -5.47 -13.65 13.73
N GLY A 73 -4.16 -13.91 13.63
CA GLY A 73 -3.56 -15.12 14.15
C GLY A 73 -3.84 -15.20 15.65
N ASP A 74 -4.54 -16.26 16.03
CA ASP A 74 -4.90 -16.72 17.37
C ASP A 74 -3.75 -16.63 18.40
#